data_AF-A0A7J3YPM2-F1
#
_entry.id   AF-A0A7J3YPM2-F1
#
_cell.length_a   1.000
_cell.length_b   1.000
_cell.length_c   1.000
_cell.angle_alpha   90.00
_cell.angle_beta   90.00
_cell.angle_gamma   90.00
#
_symmetry.space_group_name_H-M   'P 1'
#
loop_
_entity.id
_entity.type
_entity.pdbx_description
1 polymer ?
#
loop_
_entity_poly.entity_id
_entity_poly.type
_entity_poly.pdbx_seq_one_letter_code
_entity_poly.pdbx_strand_id
1 'polypeptide(L)'
;MGREVRPVPINLRNTRIIPFEFQYFEPESLEEVLQLLGTYGSEARVLAGGTDLIVKMKIRAIEPKYVINVKRIKELRYIRVDEDTIRLGALTTWRDLERSDLVREKVPALYDAVKSMGSVQIRNMATVGGNLCNASPAADSAPPLLVHEARIKLTSIEGTR
;
A
#
# COMPACT_ATOMS: atom_id res chain seq x y z
N MET A 1 -26.56 -6.58 -1.83
CA MET A 1 -26.64 -5.72 -3.04
C MET A 1 -25.62 -4.60 -2.83
N GLY A 2 -24.43 -4.74 -3.42
CA GLY A 2 -23.32 -3.80 -3.20
C GLY A 2 -23.56 -2.48 -3.91
N ARG A 3 -23.14 -1.36 -3.31
CA ARG A 3 -23.20 -0.05 -3.96
C ARG A 3 -22.23 0.00 -5.14
N GLU A 4 -22.60 0.69 -6.21
CA GLU A 4 -21.71 0.95 -7.33
C GLU A 4 -20.65 1.99 -6.93
N VAL A 5 -19.36 1.61 -6.95
CA VAL A 5 -18.26 2.55 -6.67
C VAL A 5 -17.96 3.35 -7.92
N ARG A 6 -18.26 4.65 -7.89
CA ARG A 6 -18.03 5.55 -9.03
C ARG A 6 -16.66 6.23 -8.94
N PRO A 7 -16.06 6.59 -10.10
CA PRO A 7 -14.84 7.39 -10.10
C PRO A 7 -15.06 8.73 -9.39
N VAL A 8 -14.09 9.14 -8.56
CA VAL A 8 -14.06 10.47 -7.96
C VAL A 8 -13.46 11.46 -8.96
N PRO A 9 -14.09 12.61 -9.20
CA PRO A 9 -13.50 13.64 -10.04
C PRO A 9 -12.22 14.18 -9.40
N ILE A 10 -11.08 13.96 -10.05
CA ILE A 10 -9.77 14.50 -9.64
C ILE A 10 -9.18 15.37 -10.75
N ASN A 11 -8.27 16.28 -10.40
CA ASN A 11 -7.59 17.17 -11.36
C ASN A 11 -8.57 18.03 -12.20
N LEU A 12 -9.69 18.47 -11.59
CA LEU A 12 -10.73 19.33 -12.19
C LEU A 12 -10.20 20.65 -12.75
N ARG A 13 -8.97 21.04 -12.38
CA ARG A 13 -8.20 22.10 -13.00
C ARG A 13 -6.84 21.52 -13.34
N ASN A 14 -6.42 21.68 -14.60
CA ASN A 14 -5.20 21.07 -15.10
C ASN A 14 -3.96 21.66 -14.41
N THR A 15 -3.49 20.99 -13.36
CA THR A 15 -2.26 21.38 -12.65
C THR A 15 -1.00 20.88 -13.35
N ARG A 16 -1.13 20.06 -14.41
CA ARG A 16 -0.05 19.36 -15.13
C ARG A 16 0.90 18.52 -14.25
N ILE A 17 0.52 18.19 -13.01
CA ILE A 17 1.37 17.42 -12.10
C ILE A 17 1.53 15.97 -12.58
N ILE A 18 0.45 15.37 -13.10
CA ILE A 18 0.47 14.08 -13.77
C ILE A 18 0.09 14.31 -15.24
N PRO A 19 0.94 13.92 -16.21
CA PRO A 19 0.82 14.36 -17.60
C PRO A 19 -0.13 13.51 -18.45
N PHE A 20 -1.09 12.80 -17.85
CA PHE A 20 -2.10 11.98 -18.53
C PHE A 20 -3.35 11.82 -17.65
N GLU A 21 -4.46 11.43 -18.29
CA GLU A 21 -5.74 11.19 -17.61
C GLU A 21 -5.87 9.76 -17.11
N PHE A 22 -6.54 9.60 -15.97
CA PHE A 22 -6.89 8.31 -15.39
C PHE A 22 -8.15 8.47 -14.54
N GLN A 23 -8.93 7.40 -14.41
CA GLN A 23 -10.04 7.36 -13.46
C GLN A 23 -9.53 6.98 -12.08
N TYR A 24 -10.04 7.65 -11.06
CA TYR A 24 -9.63 7.44 -9.68
C TYR A 24 -10.80 6.92 -8.86
N PHE A 25 -10.61 5.85 -8.12
CA PHE A 25 -11.60 5.26 -7.22
C PHE A 25 -11.14 5.39 -5.77
N GLU A 26 -12.08 5.62 -4.86
CA GLU A 26 -11.84 5.66 -3.42
C GLU A 26 -12.85 4.77 -2.68
N PRO A 27 -12.76 3.44 -2.86
CA PRO A 27 -13.64 2.49 -2.17
C PRO A 27 -13.47 2.54 -0.66
N GLU A 28 -14.49 2.09 0.07
CA GLU A 28 -14.52 2.11 1.54
C GLU A 28 -14.49 0.71 2.17
N SER A 29 -14.51 -0.34 1.35
CA SER A 29 -14.34 -1.74 1.80
C SER A 29 -13.32 -2.50 0.95
N LEU A 30 -12.72 -3.55 1.52
CA LEU A 30 -11.84 -4.45 0.76
C LEU A 30 -12.60 -5.16 -0.36
N GLU A 31 -13.86 -5.53 -0.13
CA GLU A 31 -14.69 -6.17 -1.16
C GLU A 31 -14.80 -5.29 -2.42
N GLU A 32 -15.07 -4.00 -2.24
CA GLU A 32 -15.13 -3.03 -3.36
C GLU A 32 -13.79 -2.93 -4.08
N VAL A 33 -12.67 -2.90 -3.36
CA VAL A 33 -11.32 -2.90 -3.94
C VAL A 33 -11.11 -4.13 -4.82
N LEU A 34 -11.47 -5.32 -4.31
CA LEU A 34 -11.28 -6.58 -5.02
C LEU A 34 -12.18 -6.66 -6.26
N GLN A 35 -13.42 -6.18 -6.19
CA GLN A 35 -14.32 -6.09 -7.35
C GLN A 35 -13.75 -5.16 -8.43
N LEU A 36 -13.26 -3.97 -8.06
CA LEU A 36 -12.62 -3.04 -9.00
C LEU A 36 -11.36 -3.66 -9.64
N LEU A 37 -10.53 -4.35 -8.86
CA LEU A 37 -9.35 -5.06 -9.37
C LEU A 37 -9.73 -6.21 -10.31
N GLY A 38 -10.78 -6.96 -9.99
CA GLY A 38 -11.32 -8.01 -10.87
C GLY A 38 -11.89 -7.45 -12.17
N THR A 39 -12.50 -6.26 -12.11
CA THR A 39 -13.14 -5.61 -13.26
C THR A 39 -12.10 -5.00 -14.21
N TYR A 40 -11.12 -4.27 -13.67
CA TYR A 40 -10.15 -3.51 -14.45
C TYR A 40 -8.81 -4.22 -14.67
N GLY A 41 -8.56 -5.31 -13.95
CA GLY A 41 -7.40 -6.18 -14.13
C GLY A 41 -6.07 -5.44 -14.20
N SER A 42 -5.29 -5.72 -15.25
CA SER A 42 -3.94 -5.17 -15.44
C SER A 42 -3.90 -3.67 -15.79
N GLU A 43 -5.05 -3.05 -16.10
CA GLU A 43 -5.15 -1.62 -16.38
C GLU A 43 -5.25 -0.77 -15.10
N ALA A 44 -5.55 -1.41 -13.96
CA ALA A 44 -5.63 -0.76 -12.67
C ALA A 44 -4.31 -0.80 -11.88
N ARG A 45 -4.07 0.23 -11.07
CA ARG A 45 -3.01 0.25 -10.06
C ARG A 45 -3.57 0.65 -8.70
N VAL A 46 -3.11 -0.05 -7.67
CA VAL A 46 -3.48 0.24 -6.28
C VAL A 46 -2.63 1.39 -5.75
N LEU A 47 -3.29 2.44 -5.26
CA LEU A 47 -2.67 3.54 -4.54
C LEU A 47 -2.76 3.31 -3.04
N ALA A 48 -1.66 2.81 -2.46
CA ALA A 48 -1.43 2.79 -1.01
C ALA A 48 -0.76 4.11 -0.58
N GLY A 49 0.51 4.10 -0.16
CA GLY A 49 1.23 5.31 0.24
C GLY A 49 1.49 6.33 -0.87
N GLY A 50 1.66 5.84 -2.11
CA GLY A 50 1.88 6.66 -3.31
C GLY A 50 3.32 7.16 -3.50
N THR A 51 4.26 6.81 -2.62
CA THR A 51 5.66 7.25 -2.69
C THR A 51 6.40 6.75 -3.94
N ASP A 52 5.99 5.58 -4.47
CA ASP A 52 6.54 5.03 -5.71
C ASP A 52 5.58 5.23 -6.89
N LEU A 53 4.31 4.86 -6.73
CA LEU A 53 3.30 4.92 -7.80
C LEU A 53 3.19 6.33 -8.38
N ILE A 54 3.03 7.35 -7.55
CA ILE A 54 2.85 8.73 -8.02
C ILE A 54 4.13 9.26 -8.67
N VAL A 55 5.31 8.88 -8.17
CA VAL A 55 6.59 9.27 -8.80
C VAL A 55 6.71 8.65 -10.19
N LYS A 56 6.43 7.35 -10.31
CA LYS A 56 6.45 6.62 -11.60
C LYS A 56 5.44 7.22 -12.60
N MET A 57 4.25 7.63 -12.13
CA MET A 57 3.26 8.31 -12.97
C MET A 57 3.73 9.69 -13.42
N LYS A 58 4.32 10.50 -12.54
CA LYS A 58 4.85 11.84 -12.88
C LYS A 58 5.88 11.81 -14.01
N ILE A 59 6.75 10.80 -14.01
CA ILE A 59 7.79 10.62 -15.02
C ILE A 59 7.34 9.75 -16.22
N ARG A 60 6.05 9.38 -16.29
CA ARG A 60 5.48 8.50 -17.34
C ARG A 60 6.14 7.12 -17.45
N ALA A 61 6.74 6.62 -16.38
CA ALA A 61 7.24 5.25 -16.34
C ALA A 61 6.07 4.23 -16.32
N ILE A 62 4.91 4.65 -15.82
CA ILE A 62 3.64 3.90 -15.87
C ILE A 62 2.48 4.86 -16.11
N GLU A 63 1.51 4.44 -16.91
CA GLU A 63 0.32 5.23 -17.28
C GLU A 63 -0.95 4.39 -17.07
N PRO A 64 -1.37 4.12 -15.82
CA PRO A 64 -2.56 3.31 -15.56
C PRO A 64 -3.84 4.06 -15.97
N LYS A 65 -4.81 3.33 -16.51
CA LYS A 65 -6.14 3.90 -16.81
C LYS A 65 -6.97 4.10 -15.55
N TYR A 66 -6.75 3.25 -14.54
CA TYR A 66 -7.51 3.25 -13.30
C TYR A 66 -6.56 3.26 -12.10
N VAL A 67 -6.84 4.12 -11.13
CA VAL A 67 -6.11 4.19 -9.86
C VAL A 67 -7.10 3.96 -8.72
N ILE A 68 -6.85 2.94 -7.91
CA ILE A 68 -7.73 2.56 -6.80
C ILE A 68 -7.04 2.93 -5.49
N ASN A 69 -7.50 4.00 -4.83
CA ASN A 69 -6.98 4.42 -3.54
C ASN A 69 -7.56 3.56 -2.41
N VAL A 70 -6.66 2.85 -1.72
CA VAL A 70 -7.03 1.95 -0.61
C VAL A 70 -6.84 2.56 0.77
N LYS A 71 -6.40 3.83 0.87
CA LYS A 71 -6.12 4.48 2.17
C LYS A 71 -7.30 4.49 3.16
N ARG A 72 -8.54 4.43 2.66
CA ARG A 72 -9.75 4.40 3.51
C ARG A 72 -10.06 3.03 4.09
N ILE A 73 -9.39 1.97 3.63
CA ILE A 73 -9.63 0.60 4.10
C ILE A 73 -8.92 0.39 5.45
N LYS A 74 -9.55 0.88 6.52
CA LYS A 74 -8.97 0.90 7.88
C LYS A 74 -8.58 -0.48 8.39
N GLU A 75 -9.30 -1.53 7.98
CA GLU A 75 -8.99 -2.91 8.34
C GLU A 75 -7.62 -3.39 7.82
N LEU A 76 -7.02 -2.69 6.86
CA LEU A 76 -5.66 -2.98 6.38
C LEU A 76 -4.57 -2.19 7.11
N ARG A 77 -4.88 -1.37 8.11
CA ARG A 77 -3.88 -0.62 8.89
C ARG A 77 -3.90 -1.04 10.36
N TYR A 78 -2.98 -1.91 10.74
CA TYR A 78 -2.87 -2.40 12.11
C TYR A 78 -1.49 -3.00 12.40
N ILE A 79 -1.13 -3.04 13.68
CA ILE A 79 -0.03 -3.83 14.22
C ILE A 79 -0.64 -4.60 15.39
N ARG A 80 -0.66 -5.93 15.32
CA ARG A 80 -1.29 -6.77 16.34
C ARG A 80 -0.44 -8.00 16.62
N VAL A 81 -0.56 -8.52 17.83
CA VAL A 81 -0.03 -9.84 18.19
C VAL A 81 -1.15 -10.85 18.03
N ASP A 82 -0.84 -11.98 17.42
CA ASP A 82 -1.72 -13.12 17.23
C ASP A 82 -0.92 -14.38 17.56
N GLU A 83 -1.18 -14.95 18.73
CA GLU A 83 -0.38 -16.01 19.34
C GLU A 83 1.11 -15.61 19.38
N ASP A 84 1.96 -16.33 18.65
CA ASP A 84 3.39 -16.11 18.58
C ASP A 84 3.83 -15.25 17.37
N THR A 85 2.87 -14.63 16.67
CA THR A 85 3.14 -13.86 15.45
C THR A 85 2.74 -12.39 15.58
N ILE A 86 3.51 -11.51 14.93
CA ILE A 86 3.13 -10.11 14.74
C ILE A 86 2.50 -9.96 13.37
N ARG A 87 1.25 -9.51 13.35
CA ARG A 87 0.48 -9.28 12.13
C ARG A 87 0.47 -7.80 11.79
N LEU A 88 0.90 -7.50 10.56
CA LEU A 88 0.93 -6.17 10.01
C LEU A 88 -0.14 -6.04 8.93
N GLY A 89 -0.96 -4.99 9.04
CA GLY A 89 -1.82 -4.59 7.94
C GLY A 89 -1.00 -4.03 6.76
N ALA A 90 -1.45 -4.29 5.53
CA ALA A 90 -0.75 -3.82 4.31
C ALA A 90 -0.59 -2.29 4.24
N LEU A 91 -1.48 -1.53 4.90
CA LEU A 91 -1.46 -0.07 4.98
C LEU A 91 -0.81 0.47 6.27
N THR A 92 -0.21 -0.40 7.08
CA THR A 92 0.65 0.03 8.18
C THR A 92 1.83 0.80 7.59
N THR A 93 1.99 2.04 8.04
CA THR A 93 3.04 2.94 7.54
C THR A 93 4.37 2.64 8.21
N TRP A 94 5.46 3.07 7.58
CA TRP A 94 6.78 3.08 8.22
C TRP A 94 6.79 3.89 9.51
N ARG A 95 6.05 5.00 9.56
CA ARG A 95 5.90 5.77 10.80
C ARG A 95 5.20 4.97 11.90
N ASP A 96 4.20 4.18 11.56
CA ASP A 96 3.51 3.32 12.54
C ASP A 96 4.48 2.30 13.15
N LEU A 97 5.33 1.67 12.32
CA LEU A 97 6.36 0.73 12.79
C LEU A 97 7.48 1.43 13.60
N GLU A 98 7.97 2.59 13.13
CA GLU A 98 8.99 3.39 13.82
C GLU A 98 8.56 3.83 15.23
N ARG A 99 7.25 3.97 15.47
CA ARG A 99 6.68 4.37 16.77
C ARG A 99 6.15 3.20 17.60
N SER A 100 6.25 1.97 17.10
CA SER A 100 5.74 0.79 17.81
C SER A 100 6.80 0.21 18.72
N ASP A 101 6.57 0.26 20.03
CA ASP A 101 7.44 -0.38 21.03
C ASP A 101 7.47 -1.91 20.82
N LEU A 102 6.34 -2.51 20.44
CA LEU A 102 6.27 -3.92 20.06
C LEU A 102 7.25 -4.27 18.94
N VAL A 103 7.31 -3.46 17.87
CA VAL A 103 8.21 -3.71 16.73
C VAL A 103 9.66 -3.47 17.14
N ARG A 104 9.92 -2.42 17.93
CA ARG A 104 11.26 -2.12 18.47
C ARG A 104 11.80 -3.28 19.31
N GLU A 105 10.99 -3.85 20.18
CA GLU A 105 11.42 -4.88 21.12
C GLU A 105 11.45 -6.28 20.52
N LYS A 106 10.46 -6.63 19.70
CA LYS A 106 10.28 -8.01 19.19
C LYS A 106 10.87 -8.24 17.80
N VAL A 107 11.02 -7.19 17.00
CA VAL A 107 11.50 -7.29 15.60
C VAL A 107 12.54 -6.19 15.32
N PRO A 108 13.63 -6.10 16.12
CA PRO A 108 14.55 -4.97 16.08
C PRO A 108 15.21 -4.75 14.71
N ALA A 109 15.47 -5.82 13.95
CA ALA A 109 16.01 -5.71 12.59
C ALA A 109 15.06 -4.97 11.63
N LEU A 110 13.75 -5.23 11.75
CA LEU A 110 12.73 -4.49 10.98
C LEU A 110 12.63 -3.04 11.46
N TYR A 111 12.70 -2.81 12.77
CA TYR A 111 12.70 -1.48 13.35
C TYR A 111 13.85 -0.61 12.81
N ASP A 112 15.08 -1.14 12.81
CA ASP A 112 16.27 -0.43 12.34
C ASP A 112 16.19 -0.13 10.83
N ALA A 113 15.76 -1.11 10.02
CA ALA A 113 15.52 -0.91 8.59
C ALA A 113 14.47 0.18 8.33
N VAL A 114 13.38 0.19 9.10
CA VAL A 114 12.34 1.22 8.96
C VAL A 114 12.84 2.61 9.34
N LYS A 115 13.65 2.72 10.39
CA LYS A 115 14.18 3.99 10.89
C LYS A 115 15.13 4.66 9.89
N SER A 116 15.85 3.88 9.09
CA SER A 116 16.76 4.39 8.05
C SER A 116 16.04 4.79 6.75
N MET A 117 14.81 4.32 6.51
CA MET A 117 14.09 4.55 5.25
C MET A 117 13.60 6.00 5.08
N GLY A 118 14.18 6.71 4.12
CA GLY A 118 13.69 7.99 3.60
C GLY A 118 13.59 9.11 4.64
N SER A 119 12.80 10.14 4.31
CA SER A 119 12.46 11.20 5.27
C SER A 119 11.23 10.83 6.11
N VAL A 120 10.98 11.58 7.18
CA VAL A 120 9.77 11.42 8.01
C VAL A 120 8.49 11.53 7.16
N GLN A 121 8.48 12.39 6.14
CA GLN A 121 7.36 12.59 5.22
C GLN A 121 7.12 11.33 4.37
N ILE A 122 8.18 10.70 3.88
CA ILE A 122 8.08 9.42 3.17
C ILE A 122 7.57 8.35 4.14
N ARG A 123 8.10 8.28 5.37
CA ARG A 123 7.68 7.28 6.35
C ARG A 123 6.22 7.42 6.80
N ASN A 124 5.69 8.63 6.84
CA ASN A 124 4.28 8.89 7.13
C ASN A 124 3.33 8.37 6.04
N MET A 125 3.84 8.16 4.83
CA MET A 125 3.03 7.82 3.66
C MET A 125 3.27 6.38 3.20
N ALA A 126 4.52 5.97 3.08
CA ALA A 126 4.92 4.65 2.62
C ALA A 126 4.43 3.56 3.58
N THR A 127 3.97 2.46 3.00
CA THR A 127 3.29 1.36 3.69
C THR A 127 4.01 0.04 3.48
N VAL A 128 3.91 -0.87 4.44
CA VAL A 128 4.44 -2.24 4.37
C VAL A 128 4.07 -2.93 3.05
N GLY A 129 2.78 -3.02 2.75
CA GLY A 129 2.29 -3.70 1.55
C GLY A 129 2.72 -2.98 0.27
N GLY A 130 2.70 -1.65 0.27
CA GLY A 130 3.19 -0.84 -0.85
C GLY A 130 4.66 -1.11 -1.19
N ASN A 131 5.53 -1.24 -0.19
CA ASN A 131 6.95 -1.51 -0.41
C ASN A 131 7.20 -2.92 -0.93
N LEU A 132 6.57 -3.93 -0.33
CA LEU A 132 6.67 -5.33 -0.78
C LEU A 132 6.12 -5.50 -2.20
N CYS A 133 4.93 -4.97 -2.50
CA CYS A 133 4.33 -5.05 -3.83
C CYS A 133 5.06 -4.23 -4.90
N ASN A 134 5.82 -3.20 -4.51
CA ASN A 134 6.68 -2.46 -5.45
C ASN A 134 7.86 -3.29 -5.93
N ALA A 135 8.26 -4.32 -5.16
CA ALA A 135 9.29 -5.30 -5.51
C ALA A 135 10.62 -4.68 -5.99
N SER A 136 11.01 -3.56 -5.38
CA SER A 136 12.32 -2.96 -5.64
C SER A 136 13.41 -3.82 -4.99
N PRO A 137 14.52 -4.14 -5.71
CA PRO A 137 15.66 -4.82 -5.10
C PRO A 137 16.32 -4.00 -3.98
N ALA A 138 16.06 -2.69 -3.93
CA ALA A 138 16.54 -1.78 -2.87
C ALA A 138 15.57 -1.67 -1.69
N ALA A 139 14.60 -2.57 -1.53
CA ALA A 139 13.64 -2.52 -0.42
C ALA A 139 14.30 -2.95 0.91
N ASP A 140 14.65 -1.99 1.76
CA ASP A 140 15.30 -2.23 3.05
C ASP A 140 14.46 -3.08 4.03
N SER A 141 13.13 -3.07 3.87
CA SER A 141 12.23 -3.86 4.71
C SER A 141 12.16 -5.35 4.33
N ALA A 142 12.58 -5.71 3.10
CA ALA A 142 12.46 -7.08 2.62
C ALA A 142 13.42 -8.06 3.33
N PRO A 143 14.72 -7.75 3.54
CA PRO A 143 15.64 -8.63 4.26
C PRO A 143 15.18 -9.01 5.69
N PRO A 144 14.79 -8.06 6.57
CA PRO A 144 14.34 -8.44 7.92
C PRO A 144 13.05 -9.25 7.89
N LEU A 145 12.11 -8.95 6.98
CA LEU A 145 10.90 -9.75 6.81
C LEU A 145 11.21 -11.18 6.35
N LEU A 146 12.19 -11.35 5.45
CA LEU A 146 12.61 -12.66 4.97
C LEU A 146 13.27 -13.49 6.08
N VAL A 147 14.17 -12.89 6.87
CA VAL A 147 14.84 -13.58 7.99
C VAL A 147 13.83 -14.01 9.07
N HIS A 148 12.76 -13.25 9.26
CA HIS A 148 11.67 -13.60 10.16
C HIS A 148 10.61 -14.55 9.55
N GLU A 149 10.89 -15.12 8.37
CA GLU A 149 9.98 -16.03 7.66
C GLU A 149 8.56 -15.47 7.49
N ALA A 150 8.47 -14.14 7.25
CA ALA A 150 7.20 -13.46 7.17
C ALA A 150 6.31 -14.06 6.06
N ARG A 151 5.05 -14.32 6.41
CA ARG A 151 4.04 -14.82 5.47
C ARG A 151 3.16 -13.68 4.98
N ILE A 152 2.80 -13.72 3.70
CA ILE A 152 1.93 -12.74 3.07
C ILE A 152 0.56 -13.37 2.86
N LYS A 153 -0.49 -12.70 3.36
CA LYS A 153 -1.87 -13.03 3.05
C LYS A 153 -2.32 -12.23 1.81
N LEU A 154 -2.69 -12.93 0.75
CA LEU A 154 -3.19 -12.36 -0.50
C LEU A 154 -4.68 -12.65 -0.64
N THR A 155 -5.47 -11.62 -0.99
CA THR A 155 -6.92 -11.75 -1.20
C THR A 155 -7.27 -11.34 -2.62
N SER A 156 -8.11 -12.13 -3.30
CA SER A 156 -8.75 -11.81 -4.57
C SER A 156 -10.26 -12.06 -4.47
N ILE A 157 -11.00 -11.79 -5.55
CA ILE A 157 -12.41 -12.20 -5.68
C ILE A 157 -12.60 -13.73 -5.66
N GLU A 158 -11.54 -14.50 -5.90
CA GLU A 158 -11.56 -15.97 -5.93
C GLU A 158 -11.24 -16.58 -4.56
N GLY A 159 -10.74 -15.79 -3.61
CA GLY A 159 -10.46 -16.26 -2.26
C GLY A 159 -9.19 -15.67 -1.65
N THR A 160 -8.67 -16.34 -0.62
CA THR A 160 -7.47 -15.93 0.11
C THR A 160 -6.43 -17.05 0.14
N ARG A 161 -5.16 -16.69 0.00
CA ARG A 161 -4.01 -17.58 0.20
C ARG A 161 -2.91 -16.91 1.02
#